data_AF-A0A6P0U9Y6-F1
#
_entry.id   AF-A0A6P0U9Y6-F1
#
_cell.length_a   1.000
_cell.length_b   1.000
_cell.length_c   1.000
_cell.angle_alpha   90.00
_cell.angle_beta   90.00
_cell.angle_gamma   90.00
#
_symmetry.space_group_name_H-M   'P 1'
#
loop_
_entity.id
_entity.type
_entity.pdbx_description
1 polymer ?
#
loop_
_entity_poly.entity_id
_entity_poly.type
_entity_poly.pdbx_seq_one_letter_code
_entity_poly.pdbx_strand_id
1 'polypeptide(L)'
;MKEIRDFRKIIENHNIPEILDREYIINLYKESKYYEAFAFTMMWGKINAERPQKGYKGDKTRTPFYCALNHGKINIENALIASKKELENSNIKGAYQLFNSDYKIPGIGSSYFTKILFFQGLANNMEVMPLIYDKWTKLIHVELLVEENEIDKLTQFYSKNQLSKLSTESANYTEMGLSIKIKRNSSNLDISIKDNFEEEAYADYVNRMNVLASNYGIKVNSLEEYLFGKELRSKKNRNKSNPRVVLLEAINKNLARLFDN
;
A
#
# COMPACT_ATOMS: atom_id res chain seq x y z
N MET A 1 -23.51 -2.62 16.20
CA MET A 1 -24.46 -1.54 15.77
C MET A 1 -24.15 -0.22 16.45
N LYS A 2 -23.50 -0.23 17.61
CA LYS A 2 -23.02 0.95 18.34
C LYS A 2 -21.85 1.62 17.61
N GLU A 3 -20.98 0.82 17.00
CA GLU A 3 -19.71 1.18 16.38
C GLU A 3 -19.91 1.96 15.07
N ILE A 4 -20.90 1.59 14.25
CA ILE A 4 -21.28 2.37 13.04
C ILE A 4 -21.99 3.66 13.42
N ARG A 5 -22.74 3.68 14.53
CA ARG A 5 -23.31 4.93 15.06
C ARG A 5 -22.20 5.82 15.61
N ASP A 6 -21.20 5.26 16.27
CA ASP A 6 -20.03 5.99 16.76
C ASP A 6 -19.19 6.51 15.59
N PHE A 7 -19.02 5.74 14.51
CA PHE A 7 -18.38 6.23 13.27
C PHE A 7 -19.21 7.32 12.57
N ARG A 8 -20.54 7.18 12.48
CA ARG A 8 -21.40 8.25 11.95
C ARG A 8 -21.35 9.50 12.81
N LYS A 9 -21.31 9.35 14.13
CA LYS A 9 -21.04 10.45 15.07
C LYS A 9 -19.67 11.05 14.88
N ILE A 10 -18.62 10.27 14.59
CA ILE A 10 -17.30 10.80 14.22
C ILE A 10 -17.43 11.62 12.93
N ILE A 11 -18.19 11.13 11.94
CA ILE A 11 -18.44 11.90 10.71
C ILE A 11 -19.23 13.18 10.97
N GLU A 12 -20.25 13.13 11.83
CA GLU A 12 -21.14 14.25 12.14
C GLU A 12 -20.51 15.28 13.08
N ASN A 13 -19.67 14.84 14.02
CA ASN A 13 -19.02 15.69 15.03
C ASN A 13 -17.73 16.35 14.51
N HIS A 14 -17.12 15.78 13.47
CA HIS A 14 -16.01 16.43 12.79
C HIS A 14 -16.56 17.22 11.60
N ASN A 15 -16.18 18.50 11.49
CA ASN A 15 -16.28 19.23 10.22
C ASN A 15 -15.27 18.60 9.23
N ILE A 16 -15.56 17.38 8.78
CA ILE A 16 -14.67 16.62 7.91
C ILE A 16 -14.54 17.44 6.64
N PRO A 17 -13.31 17.87 6.29
CA PRO A 17 -13.11 18.56 5.03
C PRO A 17 -13.56 17.65 3.89
N GLU A 18 -14.19 18.23 2.87
CA GLU A 18 -14.70 17.50 1.69
C GLU A 18 -13.60 16.63 1.03
N ILE A 19 -12.34 17.02 1.23
CA ILE A 19 -11.14 16.26 0.91
C ILE A 19 -10.37 16.00 2.20
N LEU A 20 -10.17 14.73 2.55
CA LEU A 20 -9.32 14.33 3.67
C LEU A 20 -7.86 14.66 3.37
N ASP A 21 -7.36 15.68 4.05
CA ASP A 21 -5.96 16.08 3.97
C ASP A 21 -5.05 15.13 4.76
N ARG A 22 -3.81 14.96 4.26
CA ARG A 22 -2.76 14.15 4.87
C ARG A 22 -2.40 14.71 6.25
N GLU A 23 -2.31 16.03 6.39
CA GLU A 23 -1.94 16.69 7.65
C GLU A 23 -2.97 16.44 8.76
N TYR A 24 -4.26 16.45 8.40
CA TYR A 24 -5.33 16.12 9.33
C TYR A 24 -5.15 14.73 9.95
N ILE A 25 -4.85 13.72 9.14
CA ILE A 25 -4.64 12.34 9.62
C ILE A 25 -3.39 12.24 10.50
N ILE A 26 -2.30 12.91 10.10
CA ILE A 26 -1.07 12.96 10.89
C ILE A 26 -1.34 13.53 12.30
N ASN A 27 -2.12 14.60 12.38
CA ASN A 27 -2.45 15.24 13.66
C ASN A 27 -3.27 14.31 14.58
N LEU A 28 -4.19 13.51 14.03
CA LEU A 28 -4.91 12.50 14.83
C LEU A 28 -3.98 11.46 15.45
N TYR A 29 -2.96 11.00 14.70
CA TYR A 29 -1.95 10.10 15.25
C TYR A 29 -1.09 10.78 16.32
N LYS A 30 -0.69 12.05 16.13
CA LYS A 30 0.05 12.83 17.13
C LYS A 30 -0.73 13.03 18.42
N GLU A 31 -2.04 13.23 18.31
CA GLU A 31 -2.96 13.39 19.44
C GLU A 31 -3.40 12.07 20.08
N SER A 32 -2.88 10.92 19.61
CA SER A 32 -3.27 9.58 20.07
C SER A 32 -4.77 9.27 19.93
N LYS A 33 -5.45 9.93 18.99
CA LYS A 33 -6.85 9.66 18.59
C LYS A 33 -6.88 8.48 17.61
N TYR A 34 -6.43 7.32 18.08
CA TYR A 34 -6.08 6.19 17.21
C TYR A 34 -7.27 5.62 16.43
N TYR A 35 -8.45 5.54 17.04
CA TYR A 35 -9.63 5.02 16.34
C TYR A 35 -10.07 5.94 15.19
N GLU A 36 -10.08 7.25 15.43
CA GLU A 36 -10.35 8.27 14.43
C GLU A 36 -9.26 8.24 13.35
N ALA A 37 -7.98 8.25 13.74
CA ALA A 37 -6.84 8.18 12.84
C ALA A 37 -6.91 6.97 11.90
N PHE A 38 -7.26 5.80 12.45
CA PHE A 38 -7.53 4.60 11.68
C PHE A 38 -8.66 4.79 10.66
N ALA A 39 -9.82 5.28 11.10
CA ALA A 39 -10.98 5.41 10.24
C ALA A 39 -10.71 6.38 9.08
N PHE A 40 -10.07 7.51 9.36
CA PHE A 40 -9.67 8.48 8.35
C PHE A 40 -8.56 7.98 7.42
N THR A 41 -7.62 7.18 7.92
CA THR A 41 -6.61 6.50 7.09
C THR A 41 -7.25 5.56 6.07
N MET A 42 -8.27 4.79 6.48
CA MET A 42 -9.00 3.90 5.59
C MET A 42 -9.78 4.67 4.51
N MET A 43 -10.46 5.75 4.91
CA MET A 43 -11.18 6.64 3.98
C MET A 43 -10.23 7.28 2.97
N TRP A 44 -9.07 7.76 3.42
CA TRP A 44 -8.00 8.28 2.55
C TRP A 44 -7.52 7.22 1.55
N GLY A 45 -7.39 5.97 2.01
CA GLY A 45 -7.08 4.80 1.18
C GLY A 45 -8.22 4.35 0.24
N LYS A 46 -9.35 5.08 0.19
CA LYS A 46 -10.56 4.74 -0.61
C LYS A 46 -11.21 3.40 -0.23
N ILE A 47 -11.04 2.98 1.03
CA ILE A 47 -11.96 2.05 1.69
C ILE A 47 -13.00 2.91 2.38
N ASN A 48 -14.24 2.87 1.90
CA ASN A 48 -15.36 3.54 2.53
C ASN A 48 -16.54 2.58 2.68
N ALA A 49 -17.51 2.96 3.51
CA ALA A 49 -18.70 2.17 3.82
C ALA A 49 -19.59 1.88 2.59
N GLU A 50 -19.34 2.55 1.47
CA GLU A 50 -20.13 2.48 0.25
C GLU A 50 -19.55 1.55 -0.80
N ARG A 51 -18.32 1.05 -0.64
CA ARG A 51 -17.70 0.16 -1.62
C ARG A 51 -18.22 -1.27 -1.43
N PRO A 52 -19.17 -1.76 -2.26
CA PRO A 52 -19.69 -3.11 -2.11
C PRO A 52 -18.58 -4.12 -2.39
N GLN A 53 -18.60 -5.24 -1.67
CA GLN A 53 -17.74 -6.37 -1.97
C GLN A 53 -18.18 -7.00 -3.30
N LYS A 54 -17.22 -7.34 -4.17
CA LYS A 54 -17.49 -8.01 -5.45
C LYS A 54 -18.17 -9.36 -5.14
N GLY A 55 -19.44 -9.52 -5.49
CA GLY A 55 -20.23 -10.74 -5.20
C GLY A 55 -21.38 -10.55 -4.22
N TYR A 56 -21.44 -9.43 -3.48
CA TYR A 56 -22.51 -9.14 -2.52
C TYR A 56 -23.17 -7.81 -2.88
N LYS A 57 -23.98 -7.83 -3.95
CA LYS A 57 -24.74 -6.65 -4.38
C LYS A 57 -25.82 -6.33 -3.33
N GLY A 58 -25.57 -5.31 -2.51
CA GLY A 58 -26.58 -4.69 -1.64
C GLY A 58 -26.32 -4.80 -0.13
N ASP A 59 -25.48 -5.73 0.35
CA ASP A 59 -25.20 -5.88 1.77
C ASP A 59 -24.02 -4.98 2.22
N LYS A 60 -24.36 -3.79 2.72
CA LYS A 60 -23.37 -2.82 3.25
C LYS A 60 -22.75 -3.26 4.59
N THR A 61 -23.30 -4.29 5.25
CA THR A 61 -22.79 -4.84 6.52
C THR A 61 -21.66 -5.85 6.35
N ARG A 62 -21.22 -6.08 5.11
CA ARG A 62 -20.10 -6.98 4.78
C ARG A 62 -18.99 -6.27 4.02
N THR A 63 -19.02 -4.94 3.96
CA THR A 63 -17.92 -4.20 3.33
C THR A 63 -16.64 -4.39 4.15
N PRO A 64 -15.46 -4.40 3.52
CA PRO A 64 -14.18 -4.47 4.23
C PRO A 64 -14.08 -3.42 5.36
N PHE A 65 -14.58 -2.21 5.10
CA PHE A 65 -14.60 -1.14 6.10
C PHE A 65 -15.53 -1.45 7.28
N TYR A 66 -16.71 -1.98 7.00
CA TYR A 66 -17.67 -2.34 8.04
C TYR A 66 -17.14 -3.47 8.93
N CYS A 67 -16.55 -4.50 8.34
CA CYS A 67 -15.89 -5.58 9.09
C CYS A 67 -14.79 -5.03 9.98
N ALA A 68 -13.99 -4.09 9.47
CA ALA A 68 -12.92 -3.47 10.21
C ALA A 68 -13.45 -2.64 11.39
N LEU A 69 -14.44 -1.76 11.17
CA LEU A 69 -15.04 -0.95 12.24
C LEU A 69 -15.70 -1.79 13.34
N ASN A 70 -16.31 -2.92 12.97
CA ASN A 70 -16.92 -3.86 13.92
C ASN A 70 -15.91 -4.73 14.66
N HIS A 71 -14.63 -4.69 14.29
CA HIS A 71 -13.57 -5.30 15.10
C HIS A 71 -13.51 -4.69 16.50
N GLY A 72 -14.00 -3.45 16.65
CA GLY A 72 -14.17 -2.78 17.92
C GLY A 72 -13.07 -1.76 18.18
N LYS A 73 -13.45 -0.63 18.78
CA LYS A 73 -12.57 0.50 19.06
C LYS A 73 -11.31 0.07 19.82
N ILE A 74 -11.48 -0.64 20.94
CA ILE A 74 -10.37 -1.10 21.80
C ILE A 74 -9.38 -1.97 21.03
N ASN A 75 -9.87 -2.91 20.20
CA ASN A 75 -9.00 -3.81 19.45
C ASN A 75 -8.18 -3.07 18.39
N ILE A 76 -8.80 -2.12 17.67
CA ILE A 76 -8.12 -1.26 16.71
C ILE A 76 -7.08 -0.39 17.41
N GLU A 77 -7.44 0.25 18.53
CA GLU A 77 -6.50 1.09 19.27
C GLU A 77 -5.30 0.29 19.78
N ASN A 78 -5.52 -0.90 20.32
CA ASN A 78 -4.44 -1.79 20.76
C ASN A 78 -3.52 -2.19 19.59
N ALA A 79 -4.07 -2.48 18.40
CA ALA A 79 -3.29 -2.77 17.20
C ALA A 79 -2.39 -1.59 16.80
N LEU A 80 -2.94 -0.38 16.83
CA LEU A 80 -2.19 0.84 16.52
C LEU A 80 -1.13 1.14 17.58
N ILE A 81 -1.42 0.95 18.86
CA ILE A 81 -0.44 1.14 19.94
C ILE A 81 0.71 0.13 19.83
N ALA A 82 0.39 -1.15 19.61
CA ALA A 82 1.39 -2.21 19.47
C ALA A 82 2.31 -1.98 18.26
N SER A 83 1.73 -1.69 17.09
CA SER A 83 2.51 -1.40 15.87
C SER A 83 3.37 -0.13 16.01
N LYS A 84 2.86 0.92 16.66
CA LYS A 84 3.65 2.12 16.96
C LYS A 84 4.89 1.76 17.79
N LYS A 85 4.73 0.95 18.83
CA LYS A 85 5.84 0.51 19.69
C LYS A 85 6.90 -0.27 18.91
N GLU A 86 6.49 -1.13 17.98
CA GLU A 86 7.45 -1.83 17.09
C GLU A 86 8.22 -0.84 16.19
N LEU A 87 7.52 0.14 15.61
CA LEU A 87 8.14 1.19 14.79
C LEU A 87 9.11 2.07 15.58
N GLU A 88 8.77 2.43 16.83
CA GLU A 88 9.66 3.20 17.72
C GLU A 88 10.95 2.44 18.06
N ASN A 89 10.93 1.11 17.98
CA ASN A 89 12.12 0.25 18.15
C ASN A 89 12.78 -0.12 16.80
N SER A 90 12.46 0.58 15.72
CA SER A 90 12.94 0.32 14.36
C SER A 90 12.65 -1.12 13.85
N ASN A 91 11.66 -1.79 14.44
CA ASN A 91 11.26 -3.15 14.06
C ASN A 91 10.13 -3.13 13.02
N ILE A 92 10.46 -2.77 11.78
CA ILE A 92 9.50 -2.72 10.65
C ILE A 92 8.84 -4.08 10.41
N LYS A 93 9.61 -5.17 10.53
CA LYS A 93 9.12 -6.53 10.36
C LYS A 93 8.06 -6.88 11.42
N GLY A 94 8.37 -6.60 12.69
CA GLY A 94 7.43 -6.79 13.80
C GLY A 94 6.15 -5.98 13.62
N ALA A 95 6.26 -4.71 13.23
CA ALA A 95 5.11 -3.86 12.98
C ALA A 95 4.18 -4.43 11.89
N TYR A 96 4.74 -4.98 10.81
CA TYR A 96 3.97 -5.64 9.75
C TYR A 96 3.34 -6.96 10.25
N GLN A 97 4.11 -7.78 10.96
CA GLN A 97 3.68 -9.09 11.46
C GLN A 97 2.47 -8.98 12.38
N LEU A 98 2.41 -7.97 13.26
CA LEU A 98 1.27 -7.75 14.17
C LEU A 98 -0.07 -7.70 13.42
N PHE A 99 -0.13 -7.07 12.25
CA PHE A 99 -1.37 -6.97 11.45
C PHE A 99 -1.69 -8.25 10.67
N ASN A 100 -0.74 -9.17 10.54
CA ASN A 100 -0.94 -10.49 9.94
C ASN A 100 -1.26 -11.57 10.98
N SER A 101 -0.97 -11.35 12.27
CA SER A 101 -1.23 -12.28 13.38
C SER A 101 -2.16 -11.69 14.46
N ASP A 102 -1.60 -11.30 15.61
CA ASP A 102 -2.30 -11.07 16.88
C ASP A 102 -3.24 -9.87 16.85
N TYR A 103 -2.93 -8.90 15.98
CA TYR A 103 -3.69 -7.66 15.81
C TYR A 103 -4.32 -7.56 14.42
N LYS A 104 -4.61 -8.70 13.79
CA LYS A 104 -5.27 -8.73 12.49
C LYS A 104 -6.65 -8.08 12.55
N ILE A 105 -6.81 -6.98 11.81
CA ILE A 105 -8.09 -6.28 11.67
C ILE A 105 -8.87 -6.86 10.47
N PRO A 106 -10.05 -7.47 10.67
CA PRO A 106 -10.84 -8.05 9.59
C PRO A 106 -11.16 -7.06 8.47
N GLY A 107 -11.03 -7.50 7.22
CA GLY A 107 -11.32 -6.67 6.04
C GLY A 107 -10.18 -5.76 5.60
N ILE A 108 -9.04 -5.72 6.30
CA ILE A 108 -7.90 -4.88 5.96
C ILE A 108 -6.72 -5.77 5.57
N GLY A 109 -6.25 -5.62 4.32
CA GLY A 109 -5.05 -6.29 3.83
C GLY A 109 -3.80 -5.41 3.92
N SER A 110 -2.65 -5.96 3.51
CA SER A 110 -1.32 -5.32 3.58
C SER A 110 -1.26 -3.92 3.02
N SER A 111 -1.80 -3.68 1.83
CA SER A 111 -1.83 -2.33 1.24
C SER A 111 -2.54 -1.27 2.09
N TYR A 112 -3.41 -1.67 3.03
CA TYR A 112 -4.14 -0.75 3.89
C TYR A 112 -3.48 -0.62 5.26
N PHE A 113 -3.07 -1.70 5.91
CA PHE A 113 -2.39 -1.55 7.20
C PHE A 113 -1.00 -0.92 7.05
N THR A 114 -0.32 -1.08 5.91
CA THR A 114 0.93 -0.33 5.66
C THR A 114 0.70 1.17 5.50
N LYS A 115 -0.53 1.63 5.22
CA LYS A 115 -0.89 3.06 5.31
C LYS A 115 -0.96 3.52 6.76
N ILE A 116 -1.46 2.68 7.67
CA ILE A 116 -1.45 2.94 9.12
C ILE A 116 0.01 3.13 9.56
N LEU A 117 0.89 2.19 9.20
CA LEU A 117 2.32 2.27 9.50
C LEU A 117 2.93 3.57 8.94
N PHE A 118 2.66 3.90 7.67
CA PHE A 118 3.11 5.14 7.04
C PHE A 118 2.70 6.39 7.82
N PHE A 119 1.42 6.52 8.19
CA PHE A 119 0.96 7.70 8.94
C PHE A 119 1.54 7.74 10.38
N GLN A 120 1.72 6.59 11.03
CA GLN A 120 2.44 6.52 12.30
C GLN A 120 3.90 6.97 12.15
N GLY A 121 4.57 6.57 11.07
CA GLY A 121 5.91 7.02 10.71
C GLY A 121 5.99 8.55 10.60
N LEU A 122 5.03 9.16 9.89
CA LEU A 122 4.96 10.60 9.69
C LEU A 122 4.68 11.35 11.00
N ALA A 123 3.76 10.84 11.80
CA ALA A 123 3.35 11.49 13.04
C ALA A 123 4.47 11.51 14.10
N ASN A 124 5.33 10.49 14.10
CA ASN A 124 6.36 10.31 15.13
C ASN A 124 7.78 10.59 14.63
N ASN A 125 7.95 11.05 13.39
CA ASN A 125 9.25 11.31 12.77
C ASN A 125 10.22 10.11 12.89
N MET A 126 9.73 8.92 12.57
CA MET A 126 10.53 7.69 12.68
C MET A 126 11.79 7.77 11.81
N GLU A 127 12.90 7.27 12.35
CA GLU A 127 14.19 7.24 11.65
C GLU A 127 14.12 6.41 10.36
N VAL A 128 13.64 5.18 10.48
CA VAL A 128 13.27 4.35 9.33
C VAL A 128 11.80 4.59 9.03
N MET A 129 11.53 5.27 7.92
CA MET A 129 10.18 5.66 7.56
C MET A 129 9.43 4.47 6.95
N PRO A 130 8.40 3.89 7.60
CA PRO A 130 7.55 2.90 6.97
C PRO A 130 6.84 3.51 5.76
N LEU A 131 6.79 2.76 4.66
CA LEU A 131 6.15 3.18 3.41
C LEU A 131 4.91 2.34 3.12
N ILE A 132 4.05 2.84 2.22
CA ILE A 132 2.86 2.10 1.81
C ILE A 132 3.32 0.92 0.95
N TYR A 133 2.68 -0.23 1.12
CA TYR A 133 2.99 -1.44 0.35
C TYR A 133 1.79 -1.90 -0.47
N ASP A 134 1.54 -1.17 -1.55
CA ASP A 134 0.49 -1.47 -2.53
C ASP A 134 1.04 -2.14 -3.79
N LYS A 135 0.17 -2.32 -4.79
CA LYS A 135 0.56 -2.97 -6.04
C LYS A 135 1.72 -2.26 -6.76
N TRP A 136 1.76 -0.93 -6.74
CA TRP A 136 2.77 -0.16 -7.48
C TRP A 136 4.11 -0.17 -6.76
N THR A 137 4.09 -0.09 -5.44
CA THR A 137 5.32 -0.17 -4.62
C THR A 137 5.93 -1.58 -4.67
N LYS A 138 5.12 -2.63 -4.77
CA LYS A 138 5.62 -3.99 -5.05
C LYS A 138 6.30 -4.10 -6.42
N LEU A 139 5.79 -3.43 -7.44
CA LEU A 139 6.44 -3.39 -8.76
C LEU A 139 7.80 -2.67 -8.69
N ILE A 140 7.89 -1.57 -7.93
CA ILE A 140 9.19 -0.92 -7.68
C ILE A 140 10.13 -1.84 -6.93
N HIS A 141 9.63 -2.56 -5.92
CA HIS A 141 10.45 -3.51 -5.18
C HIS A 141 11.02 -4.60 -6.10
N VAL A 142 10.21 -5.16 -7.00
CA VAL A 142 10.68 -6.10 -8.03
C VAL A 142 11.78 -5.47 -8.89
N GLU A 143 11.57 -4.25 -9.39
CA GLU A 143 12.54 -3.58 -10.26
C GLU A 143 13.87 -3.33 -9.54
N LEU A 144 13.84 -2.82 -8.30
CA LEU A 144 15.04 -2.60 -7.50
C LEU A 144 15.83 -3.89 -7.28
N LEU A 145 15.16 -5.00 -6.97
CA LEU A 145 15.83 -6.28 -6.81
C LEU A 145 16.52 -6.74 -8.10
N VAL A 146 15.95 -6.45 -9.26
CA VAL A 146 16.59 -6.80 -10.55
C VAL A 146 17.75 -5.86 -10.87
N GLU A 147 17.56 -4.54 -10.70
CA GLU A 147 18.62 -3.55 -10.96
C GLU A 147 19.84 -3.74 -10.06
N GLU A 148 19.63 -4.16 -8.81
CA GLU A 148 20.68 -4.44 -7.84
C GLU A 148 21.25 -5.88 -7.95
N ASN A 149 20.80 -6.66 -8.94
CA ASN A 149 21.22 -8.04 -9.18
C ASN A 149 20.96 -9.00 -7.98
N GLU A 150 19.90 -8.74 -7.23
CA GLU A 150 19.46 -9.48 -6.03
C GLU A 150 18.45 -10.59 -6.40
N ILE A 151 18.83 -11.44 -7.35
CA ILE A 151 17.94 -12.45 -7.95
C ILE A 151 17.50 -13.52 -6.93
N ASP A 152 18.36 -13.86 -5.96
CA ASP A 152 18.03 -14.80 -4.89
C ASP A 152 16.89 -14.26 -4.03
N LYS A 153 16.95 -12.98 -3.63
CA LYS A 153 15.85 -12.32 -2.89
C LYS A 153 14.59 -12.17 -3.74
N LEU A 154 14.73 -11.83 -5.02
CA LEU A 154 13.60 -11.75 -5.95
C LEU A 154 12.84 -13.07 -6.01
N THR A 155 13.56 -14.17 -6.20
CA THR A 155 12.96 -15.51 -6.29
C THR A 155 12.55 -16.09 -4.94
N GLN A 156 13.13 -15.59 -3.83
CA GLN A 156 12.65 -15.86 -2.48
C GLN A 156 11.26 -15.25 -2.27
N PHE A 157 11.10 -13.94 -2.52
CA PHE A 157 9.88 -13.20 -2.26
C PHE A 157 8.75 -13.48 -3.27
N TYR A 158 9.09 -13.60 -4.56
CA TYR A 158 8.12 -13.72 -5.64
C TYR A 158 8.28 -15.06 -6.38
N SER A 159 7.17 -15.71 -6.73
CA SER A 159 7.25 -16.97 -7.49
C SER A 159 7.59 -16.72 -8.96
N LYS A 160 8.33 -17.66 -9.58
CA LYS A 160 8.66 -17.61 -11.02
C LYS A 160 7.40 -17.45 -11.90
N ASN A 161 6.32 -18.12 -11.56
CA ASN A 161 5.05 -18.02 -12.28
C ASN A 161 4.47 -16.59 -12.24
N GLN A 162 4.60 -15.90 -11.12
CA GLN A 162 4.12 -14.53 -10.98
C GLN A 162 4.99 -13.53 -11.72
N LEU A 163 6.31 -13.71 -11.67
CA LEU A 163 7.26 -12.87 -12.40
C LEU A 163 7.09 -13.03 -13.93
N SER A 164 6.91 -14.27 -14.42
CA SER A 164 6.63 -14.53 -15.83
C SER A 164 5.31 -13.90 -16.29
N LYS A 165 4.25 -14.02 -15.47
CA LYS A 165 2.97 -13.34 -15.72
C LYS A 165 3.15 -11.82 -15.76
N LEU A 166 3.92 -11.25 -14.83
CA LEU A 166 4.20 -9.82 -14.79
C LEU A 166 4.95 -9.35 -16.04
N SER A 167 5.95 -10.11 -16.51
CA SER A 167 6.66 -9.84 -17.77
C SER A 167 5.69 -9.83 -18.96
N THR A 168 4.88 -10.87 -19.11
CA THR A 168 3.88 -10.95 -20.19
C THR A 168 2.87 -9.79 -20.14
N GLU A 169 2.41 -9.45 -18.94
CA GLU A 169 1.40 -8.40 -18.78
C GLU A 169 1.99 -7.01 -19.01
N SER A 170 3.19 -6.74 -18.50
CA SER A 170 3.88 -5.47 -18.75
C SER A 170 4.21 -5.29 -20.24
N ALA A 171 4.63 -6.33 -20.96
CA ALA A 171 4.79 -6.28 -22.43
C ALA A 171 3.52 -5.80 -23.14
N ASN A 172 2.35 -6.34 -22.77
CA ASN A 172 1.06 -5.92 -23.32
C ASN A 172 0.71 -4.45 -23.06
N TYR A 173 1.26 -3.82 -21.99
CA TYR A 173 1.11 -2.38 -21.75
C TYR A 173 1.97 -1.53 -22.70
N THR A 174 3.06 -2.09 -23.23
CA THR A 174 4.07 -1.36 -24.03
C THR A 174 3.84 -1.46 -25.54
N GLU A 175 3.40 -2.62 -26.06
CA GLU A 175 3.20 -2.85 -27.51
C GLU A 175 1.86 -2.38 -28.04
N MET A 176 0.78 -2.44 -27.24
CA MET A 176 -0.54 -1.97 -27.67
C MET A 176 -0.75 -0.53 -27.20
N GLY A 177 -0.58 0.42 -28.13
CA GLY A 177 -0.74 1.86 -27.93
C GLY A 177 -1.77 2.24 -26.86
N LEU A 178 -1.35 3.16 -25.98
CA LEU A 178 -1.96 3.69 -24.74
C LEU A 178 -3.48 4.04 -24.76
N SER A 179 -4.17 3.83 -25.87
CA SER A 179 -5.52 4.30 -26.17
C SER A 179 -6.65 3.27 -25.98
N ILE A 180 -6.44 1.94 -26.04
CA ILE A 180 -7.59 1.01 -26.20
C ILE A 180 -7.74 -0.10 -25.12
N LYS A 181 -6.69 -0.71 -24.55
CA LYS A 181 -6.85 -1.90 -23.65
C LYS A 181 -6.65 -1.71 -22.14
N ILE A 182 -6.25 -0.54 -21.64
CA ILE A 182 -6.08 -0.33 -20.18
C ILE A 182 -7.43 -0.41 -19.42
N LYS A 183 -8.57 -0.42 -20.12
CA LYS A 183 -9.90 -0.61 -19.51
C LYS A 183 -10.18 -2.02 -18.95
N ARG A 184 -9.43 -3.08 -19.30
CA ARG A 184 -9.80 -4.45 -18.89
C ARG A 184 -8.96 -5.10 -17.78
N ASN A 185 -7.64 -4.85 -17.65
CA ASN A 185 -6.77 -5.73 -16.85
C ASN A 185 -5.79 -5.04 -15.86
N SER A 186 -6.08 -3.84 -15.33
CA SER A 186 -5.23 -3.26 -14.25
C SER A 186 -5.25 -4.03 -12.93
N SER A 187 -6.15 -5.03 -12.81
CA SER A 187 -6.21 -6.03 -11.75
C SER A 187 -5.15 -7.11 -11.87
N ASN A 188 -4.51 -7.26 -13.03
CA ASN A 188 -3.61 -8.38 -13.25
C ASN A 188 -2.15 -8.07 -12.88
N LEU A 189 -1.78 -6.77 -12.90
CA LEU A 189 -0.48 -6.26 -12.44
C LEU A 189 -0.27 -6.37 -10.91
N ASP A 190 -1.17 -7.03 -10.19
CA ASP A 190 -0.98 -7.30 -8.76
C ASP A 190 -0.10 -8.54 -8.62
N ILE A 191 1.12 -8.32 -8.15
CA ILE A 191 2.05 -9.39 -7.81
C ILE A 191 1.87 -9.75 -6.33
N SER A 192 1.58 -11.02 -6.05
CA SER A 192 1.56 -11.50 -4.68
C SER A 192 2.97 -11.91 -4.27
N ILE A 193 3.27 -11.67 -3.00
CA ILE A 193 4.46 -12.20 -2.35
C ILE A 193 4.10 -13.60 -1.85
N LYS A 194 5.08 -14.47 -1.68
CA LYS A 194 4.86 -15.75 -1.02
C LYS A 194 4.52 -15.51 0.44
N ASP A 195 3.48 -16.17 0.93
CA ASP A 195 2.88 -15.91 2.27
C ASP A 195 3.90 -15.90 3.42
N ASN A 196 4.91 -16.79 3.38
CA ASN A 196 5.94 -16.90 4.42
C ASN A 196 7.05 -15.83 4.35
N PHE A 197 6.95 -14.87 3.42
CA PHE A 197 7.96 -13.84 3.19
C PHE A 197 7.37 -12.44 3.09
N GLU A 198 6.10 -12.24 3.45
CA GLU A 198 5.45 -10.93 3.31
C GLU A 198 6.13 -9.87 4.17
N GLU A 199 6.42 -10.19 5.44
CA GLU A 199 7.06 -9.28 6.38
C GLU A 199 8.54 -9.01 6.03
N GLU A 200 9.28 -10.02 5.56
CA GLU A 200 10.65 -9.85 5.06
C GLU A 200 10.67 -8.98 3.81
N ALA A 201 9.79 -9.25 2.84
CA ALA A 201 9.72 -8.47 1.62
C ALA A 201 9.30 -7.03 1.89
N TYR A 202 8.40 -6.80 2.85
CA TYR A 202 8.05 -5.44 3.26
C TYR A 202 9.22 -4.71 3.92
N ALA A 203 9.92 -5.35 4.85
CA ALA A 203 11.07 -4.76 5.52
C ALA A 203 12.21 -4.45 4.53
N ASP A 204 12.53 -5.37 3.61
CA ASP A 204 13.52 -5.16 2.55
C ASP A 204 13.13 -3.98 1.66
N TYR A 205 11.86 -3.91 1.23
CA TYR A 205 11.32 -2.77 0.50
C TYR A 205 11.49 -1.44 1.25
N VAL A 206 11.06 -1.38 2.52
CA VAL A 206 11.17 -0.15 3.32
C VAL A 206 12.62 0.29 3.44
N ASN A 207 13.55 -0.63 3.74
CA ASN A 207 14.96 -0.31 3.89
C ASN A 207 15.56 0.23 2.58
N ARG A 208 15.34 -0.46 1.45
CA ARG A 208 15.83 -0.01 0.13
C ARG A 208 15.33 1.39 -0.22
N MET A 209 14.06 1.66 0.04
CA MET A 209 13.46 2.96 -0.28
C MET A 209 13.96 4.09 0.63
N ASN A 210 14.23 3.80 1.91
CA ASN A 210 14.85 4.78 2.81
C ASN A 210 16.28 5.10 2.37
N VAL A 211 17.06 4.09 1.99
CA VAL A 211 18.42 4.27 1.41
C VAL A 211 18.34 5.07 0.10
N LEU A 212 17.41 4.71 -0.79
CA LEU A 212 17.21 5.39 -2.07
C LEU A 212 16.91 6.88 -1.85
N ALA A 213 15.99 7.21 -0.95
CA ALA A 213 15.66 8.60 -0.64
C ALA A 213 16.87 9.38 -0.14
N SER A 214 17.66 8.77 0.75
CA SER A 214 18.89 9.35 1.28
C SER A 214 19.90 9.64 0.16
N ASN A 215 20.13 8.68 -0.74
CA ASN A 215 21.06 8.81 -1.87
C ASN A 215 20.68 9.97 -2.81
N TYR A 216 19.38 10.25 -2.96
CA TYR A 216 18.88 11.34 -3.78
C TYR A 216 18.64 12.65 -3.00
N GLY A 217 18.92 12.69 -1.70
CA GLY A 217 18.69 13.88 -0.87
C GLY A 217 17.23 14.30 -0.77
N ILE A 218 16.29 13.35 -0.91
CA ILE A 218 14.85 13.60 -0.86
C ILE A 218 14.22 13.02 0.40
N LYS A 219 13.14 13.63 0.88
CA LYS A 219 12.38 13.07 2.00
C LYS A 219 11.69 11.78 1.55
N VAL A 220 11.82 10.72 2.33
CA VAL A 220 11.25 9.39 2.04
C VAL A 220 9.75 9.44 1.80
N ASN A 221 9.02 10.27 2.54
CA ASN A 221 7.58 10.46 2.37
C ASN A 221 7.17 11.21 1.09
N SER A 222 8.13 11.81 0.38
CA SER A 222 7.94 12.46 -0.92
C SER A 222 8.38 11.55 -2.08
N LEU A 223 9.02 10.42 -1.77
CA LEU A 223 9.55 9.47 -2.75
C LEU A 223 8.43 8.82 -3.57
N GLU A 224 7.29 8.49 -2.96
CA GLU A 224 6.15 7.93 -3.70
C GLU A 224 5.61 8.89 -4.76
N GLU A 225 5.51 10.19 -4.46
CA GLU A 225 5.01 11.19 -5.40
C GLU A 225 5.96 11.31 -6.60
N TYR A 226 7.27 11.22 -6.35
CA TYR A 226 8.31 11.22 -7.37
C TYR A 226 8.26 9.96 -8.26
N LEU A 227 8.18 8.78 -7.64
CA LEU A 227 8.27 7.51 -8.34
C LEU A 227 7.00 7.13 -9.11
N PHE A 228 5.84 7.63 -8.70
CA PHE A 228 4.57 7.17 -9.27
C PHE A 228 3.84 8.18 -10.15
N GLY A 229 4.18 9.47 -10.08
CA GLY A 229 3.50 10.52 -10.84
C GLY A 229 1.96 10.40 -10.80
N LYS A 230 1.29 10.68 -11.93
CA LYS A 230 -0.19 10.68 -12.01
C LYS A 230 -0.79 9.28 -12.20
N GLU A 231 -2.00 9.06 -11.69
CA GLU A 231 -2.69 7.79 -11.86
C GLU A 231 -3.01 7.47 -13.33
N LEU A 232 -2.87 6.20 -13.73
CA LEU A 232 -3.10 5.74 -15.11
C LEU A 232 -4.59 5.53 -15.47
N ARG A 233 -5.52 5.87 -14.57
CA ARG A 233 -6.97 5.71 -14.83
C ARG A 233 -7.42 6.62 -15.97
N SER A 234 -6.98 7.88 -15.95
CA SER A 234 -7.24 8.85 -17.02
C SER A 234 -6.42 8.53 -18.28
N LYS A 235 -7.07 8.59 -19.44
CA LYS A 235 -6.38 8.41 -20.74
C LYS A 235 -5.23 9.40 -20.93
N LYS A 236 -5.38 10.64 -20.45
CA LYS A 236 -4.37 11.70 -20.60
C LYS A 236 -3.07 11.40 -19.84
N ASN A 237 -3.16 10.62 -18.75
CA ASN A 237 -2.01 10.26 -17.94
C ASN A 237 -1.28 9.01 -18.44
N ARG A 238 -1.79 8.34 -19.48
CA ARG A 238 -1.19 7.16 -20.09
C ARG A 238 -0.27 7.63 -21.21
N ASN A 239 0.90 8.12 -20.85
CA ASN A 239 1.90 8.57 -21.79
C ASN A 239 3.28 8.13 -21.30
N LYS A 240 4.28 8.16 -22.19
CA LYS A 240 5.65 7.72 -21.89
C LYS A 240 6.35 8.58 -20.83
N SER A 241 5.87 9.81 -20.59
CA SER A 241 6.38 10.65 -19.51
C SER A 241 5.81 10.32 -18.13
N ASN A 242 4.84 9.40 -18.02
CA ASN A 242 4.33 8.97 -16.73
C ASN A 242 5.29 7.95 -16.09
N PRO A 243 5.81 8.20 -14.87
CA PRO A 243 6.74 7.30 -14.20
C PRO A 243 6.23 5.85 -14.09
N ARG A 244 4.92 5.63 -13.89
CA ARG A 244 4.34 4.28 -13.86
C ARG A 244 4.42 3.54 -15.19
N VAL A 245 4.41 4.25 -16.31
CA VAL A 245 4.58 3.63 -17.65
C VAL A 245 6.05 3.24 -17.84
N VAL A 246 6.97 4.14 -17.47
CA VAL A 246 8.42 3.88 -17.52
C VAL A 246 8.79 2.67 -16.66
N LEU A 247 8.25 2.57 -15.44
CA LEU A 247 8.44 1.42 -14.56
C LEU A 247 7.99 0.10 -15.21
N LEU A 248 6.82 0.08 -15.86
CA LEU A 248 6.33 -1.12 -16.52
C LEU A 248 7.21 -1.52 -17.72
N GLU A 249 7.72 -0.55 -18.48
CA GLU A 249 8.67 -0.80 -19.56
C GLU A 249 9.99 -1.40 -19.03
N ALA A 250 10.50 -0.89 -17.92
CA ALA A 250 11.71 -1.37 -17.28
C ALA A 250 11.55 -2.83 -16.77
N ILE A 251 10.48 -3.08 -16.02
CA ILE A 251 10.14 -4.43 -15.51
C ILE A 251 10.01 -5.44 -16.65
N ASN A 252 9.31 -5.09 -17.73
CA ASN A 252 9.16 -5.99 -18.87
C ASN A 252 10.53 -6.40 -19.42
N LYS A 253 11.36 -5.40 -19.72
CA LYS A 253 12.69 -5.60 -20.32
C LYS A 253 13.60 -6.42 -19.40
N ASN A 254 13.59 -6.11 -18.11
CA ASN A 254 14.49 -6.70 -17.15
C ASN A 254 14.06 -8.13 -16.77
N LEU A 255 12.76 -8.38 -16.60
CA LEU A 255 12.27 -9.74 -16.38
C LEU A 255 12.38 -10.63 -17.62
N ALA A 256 12.18 -10.12 -18.84
CA ALA A 256 12.38 -10.90 -20.06
C ALA A 256 13.81 -11.45 -20.14
N ARG A 257 14.81 -10.61 -19.87
CA ARG A 257 16.23 -11.02 -19.80
C ARG A 257 16.50 -12.11 -18.76
N LEU A 258 15.76 -12.14 -17.66
CA LEU A 258 15.92 -13.15 -16.61
C LEU A 258 15.29 -14.49 -16.96
N PHE A 259 14.32 -14.53 -17.88
CA PHE A 259 13.61 -15.77 -18.26
C PHE A 259 13.93 -16.30 -19.65
N ASP A 260 14.56 -15.49 -20.50
CA ASP A 260 15.05 -15.88 -21.83
C ASP A 260 16.45 -16.52 -21.80
N ASN A 261 17.07 -16.62 -20.61
CA ASN A 261 18.31 -17.38 -20.33
C ASN A 261 17.99 -18.67 -19.57
#